data_AF-A0A940V3J7-F1
#
_entry.id   AF-A0A940V3J7-F1
#
_cell.length_a   1.000
_cell.length_b   1.000
_cell.length_c   1.000
_cell.angle_alpha   90.00
_cell.angle_beta   90.00
_cell.angle_gamma   90.00
#
_symmetry.space_group_name_H-M   'P 1'
#
loop_
_entity.id
_entity.type
_entity.pdbx_description
1 polymer ?
#
loop_
_entity_poly.entity_id
_entity_poly.type
_entity_poly.pdbx_seq_one_letter_code
_entity_poly.pdbx_strand_id
1 'polypeptide(L)'
;MTVSTFFQHVLTGISLGGAYALIAIGYTMVYGILRLINFAHGDIFMMAGYFMIFSMVTFPWQIAIPLVCLLTVVLAVVIERVAYKPLRTAPRMSIMISAIAVSYLIQNLATYLFTALPRAYPEIPFLKKILHIGSISSSLVTFITPVLTILLVIG
;
A
#
# COMPACT_ATOMS: atom_id res chain seq x y z
N MET A 1 -13.20 30.76 5.19
CA MET A 1 -12.16 30.03 4.43
C MET A 1 -11.59 30.95 3.38
N THR A 2 -10.28 31.12 3.31
CA THR A 2 -9.65 31.88 2.20
C THR A 2 -9.61 31.00 0.94
N VAL A 3 -9.54 31.63 -0.23
CA VAL A 3 -9.40 30.90 -1.52
C VAL A 3 -8.19 29.96 -1.50
N SER A 4 -7.07 30.38 -0.88
CA SER A 4 -5.89 29.53 -0.70
C SER A 4 -6.16 28.28 0.13
N THR A 5 -6.89 28.39 1.25
CA THR A 5 -7.26 27.21 2.08
C THR A 5 -8.18 26.24 1.34
N PHE A 6 -9.09 26.75 0.50
CA PHE A 6 -9.94 25.89 -0.33
C PHE A 6 -9.12 25.04 -1.29
N PHE A 7 -8.22 25.66 -2.07
CA PHE A 7 -7.36 24.92 -3.01
C PHE A 7 -6.37 23.98 -2.29
N GLN A 8 -5.89 24.35 -1.10
CA GLN A 8 -5.07 23.48 -0.27
C GLN A 8 -5.85 22.19 0.10
N HIS A 9 -7.10 22.31 0.53
CA HIS A 9 -7.94 21.15 0.83
C HIS A 9 -8.25 20.29 -0.39
N VAL A 10 -8.48 20.91 -1.55
CA VAL A 10 -8.67 20.19 -2.83
C VAL A 10 -7.43 19.36 -3.16
N LEU A 11 -6.23 19.93 -3.04
CA LEU A 11 -4.99 19.20 -3.28
C LEU A 11 -4.78 18.05 -2.29
N THR A 12 -5.05 18.27 -1.00
CA THR A 12 -4.99 17.19 0.00
C THR A 12 -5.99 16.08 -0.33
N GLY A 13 -7.21 16.43 -0.74
CA GLY A 13 -8.24 15.48 -1.15
C GLY A 13 -7.83 14.66 -2.38
N ILE A 14 -7.26 15.30 -3.40
CA ILE A 14 -6.73 14.64 -4.60
C ILE A 14 -5.56 13.70 -4.23
N SER A 15 -4.64 14.15 -3.37
CA SER A 15 -3.52 13.34 -2.90
C SER A 15 -3.99 12.06 -2.22
N LEU A 16 -4.94 12.19 -1.29
CA LEU A 16 -5.48 11.09 -0.50
C LEU A 16 -6.31 10.14 -1.37
N GLY A 17 -7.17 10.71 -2.23
CA GLY A 17 -7.96 9.96 -3.21
C GLY A 17 -7.09 9.18 -4.20
N GLY A 18 -5.98 9.77 -4.66
CA GLY A 18 -5.00 9.08 -5.52
C GLY A 18 -4.35 7.90 -4.80
N ALA A 19 -3.98 8.04 -3.52
CA ALA A 19 -3.44 6.92 -2.75
C ALA A 19 -4.47 5.79 -2.60
N TYR A 20 -5.72 6.11 -2.29
CA TYR A 20 -6.80 5.11 -2.23
C TYR A 20 -7.12 4.48 -3.58
N ALA A 21 -7.03 5.24 -4.67
CA ALA A 21 -7.19 4.71 -6.01
C ALA A 21 -6.07 3.72 -6.38
N LEU A 22 -4.80 4.00 -6.04
CA LEU A 22 -3.70 3.04 -6.24
C LEU A 22 -3.94 1.73 -5.50
N ILE A 23 -4.38 1.80 -4.24
CA ILE A 23 -4.68 0.61 -3.44
C ILE A 23 -5.85 -0.16 -4.07
N ALA A 24 -6.90 0.54 -4.52
CA ALA A 24 -8.04 -0.07 -5.18
C ALA A 24 -7.66 -0.76 -6.49
N ILE A 25 -6.80 -0.15 -7.32
CA ILE A 25 -6.28 -0.76 -8.56
C ILE A 25 -5.52 -2.06 -8.25
N GLY A 26 -4.67 -2.06 -7.22
CA GLY A 26 -4.00 -3.26 -6.73
C GLY A 26 -4.99 -4.38 -6.38
N TYR A 27 -6.03 -4.04 -5.63
CA TYR A 27 -7.06 -4.97 -5.21
C TYR A 27 -7.88 -5.53 -6.38
N THR A 28 -8.28 -4.68 -7.33
CA THR A 28 -9.05 -5.11 -8.52
C THR A 28 -8.24 -5.99 -9.45
N MET A 29 -6.92 -5.78 -9.58
CA MET A 29 -6.04 -6.67 -10.36
C MET A 29 -5.98 -8.08 -9.76
N VAL A 30 -5.82 -8.20 -8.44
CA VAL A 30 -5.81 -9.50 -7.75
C VAL A 30 -7.17 -10.19 -7.89
N TYR A 31 -8.25 -9.45 -7.66
CA TYR A 31 -9.60 -9.97 -7.81
C TYR A 31 -9.91 -10.34 -9.27
N GLY A 32 -9.41 -9.60 -10.25
CA GLY A 32 -9.62 -9.88 -11.67
C GLY A 32 -9.10 -11.26 -12.09
N ILE A 33 -7.96 -11.69 -11.53
CA ILE A 33 -7.35 -12.98 -11.81
C ILE A 33 -7.99 -14.09 -10.98
N LEU A 34 -8.11 -13.91 -9.66
CA LEU A 34 -8.55 -14.96 -8.75
C LEU A 34 -10.07 -15.09 -8.67
N ARG A 35 -10.82 -14.01 -8.97
CA ARG A 35 -12.27 -13.87 -8.76
C ARG A 35 -12.72 -14.26 -7.34
N LEU A 36 -11.85 -14.00 -6.37
CA LEU A 36 -12.01 -14.31 -4.96
C LEU A 36 -11.62 -13.08 -4.13
N ILE A 37 -12.38 -12.84 -3.06
CA ILE A 37 -12.14 -11.75 -2.13
C ILE A 37 -10.86 -12.07 -1.33
N ASN A 38 -9.88 -11.17 -1.37
CA ASN A 38 -8.61 -11.34 -0.66
C ASN A 38 -8.50 -10.33 0.48
N PHE A 39 -8.95 -10.72 1.68
CA PHE A 39 -8.90 -9.86 2.87
C PHE A 39 -7.48 -9.49 3.29
N ALA A 40 -6.49 -10.35 3.01
CA ALA A 40 -5.09 -10.11 3.38
C ALA A 40 -4.39 -9.03 2.53
N HIS A 41 -5.03 -8.49 1.49
CA HIS A 41 -4.40 -7.48 0.63
C HIS A 41 -3.98 -6.23 1.40
N GLY A 42 -4.83 -5.74 2.30
CA GLY A 42 -4.51 -4.61 3.17
C GLY A 42 -3.34 -4.90 4.12
N ASP A 43 -3.23 -6.14 4.60
CA ASP A 43 -2.14 -6.56 5.50
C ASP A 43 -0.80 -6.70 4.76
N ILE A 44 -0.82 -7.13 3.50
CA ILE A 44 0.37 -7.12 2.64
C ILE A 44 0.84 -5.68 2.41
N PHE A 45 -0.08 -4.74 2.18
CA PHE A 45 0.24 -3.31 2.06
C PHE A 45 0.83 -2.74 3.37
N MET A 46 0.26 -3.11 4.52
CA MET A 46 0.80 -2.77 5.83
C MET A 46 2.24 -3.31 5.99
N MET A 47 2.47 -4.57 5.66
CA MET A 47 3.80 -5.19 5.78
C MET A 47 4.83 -4.55 4.86
N ALA A 48 4.46 -4.11 3.65
CA ALA A 48 5.34 -3.33 2.78
C ALA A 48 5.80 -2.02 3.46
N GLY A 49 4.92 -1.37 4.22
CA GLY A 49 5.26 -0.22 5.05
C GLY A 49 6.29 -0.54 6.14
N TYR A 50 6.09 -1.64 6.88
CA TYR A 50 7.06 -2.10 7.88
C TYR A 50 8.41 -2.48 7.25
N PHE A 51 8.41 -3.23 6.14
CA PHE A 51 9.62 -3.58 5.43
C PHE A 51 10.40 -2.33 5.01
N MET A 52 9.72 -1.26 4.59
CA MET A 52 10.38 -0.01 4.27
C MET A 52 11.00 0.64 5.50
N ILE A 53 10.25 0.75 6.60
CA ILE A 53 10.76 1.30 7.86
C ILE A 53 12.05 0.58 8.27
N PHE A 54 12.06 -0.75 8.30
CA PHE A 54 13.24 -1.51 8.71
C PHE A 54 14.37 -1.47 7.68
N SER A 55 14.06 -1.50 6.39
CA SER A 55 15.07 -1.43 5.34
C SER A 55 15.81 -0.09 5.34
N MET A 56 15.09 1.02 5.59
CA MET A 56 15.67 2.35 5.64
C MET A 56 16.48 2.65 6.91
N VAL A 57 16.47 1.76 7.92
CA VAL A 57 17.41 1.85 9.04
C VAL A 57 18.83 1.50 8.60
N THR A 58 18.97 0.53 7.70
CA THR A 58 20.27 -0.03 7.32
C THR A 58 20.73 0.43 5.94
N PHE A 59 19.78 0.59 5.01
CA PHE A 59 20.07 0.85 3.61
C PHE A 59 19.53 2.20 3.15
N PRO A 60 20.20 2.87 2.20
CA PRO A 60 19.67 4.08 1.58
C PRO A 60 18.42 3.74 0.76
N TRP A 61 17.56 4.75 0.54
CA TRP A 61 16.24 4.57 -0.09
C TRP A 61 16.29 3.91 -1.47
N GLN A 62 17.38 4.11 -2.22
CA GLN A 62 17.62 3.52 -3.55
C GLN A 62 17.71 1.99 -3.50
N ILE A 63 18.24 1.43 -2.40
CA ILE A 63 18.36 -0.01 -2.18
C ILE A 63 17.12 -0.52 -1.43
N ALA A 64 16.58 0.28 -0.51
CA ALA A 64 15.41 -0.09 0.26
C ALA A 64 14.17 -0.32 -0.62
N ILE A 65 13.90 0.54 -1.62
CA ILE A 65 12.73 0.40 -2.51
C ILE A 65 12.70 -0.98 -3.22
N PRO A 66 13.73 -1.38 -4.00
CA PRO A 66 13.70 -2.67 -4.69
C PRO A 66 13.68 -3.84 -3.71
N LEU A 67 14.34 -3.72 -2.55
CA LEU A 67 14.30 -4.72 -1.49
C LEU A 67 12.87 -4.89 -0.94
N VAL A 68 12.15 -3.81 -0.68
CA VAL A 68 10.76 -3.84 -0.20
C VAL A 68 9.83 -4.47 -1.24
N CYS A 69 9.99 -4.14 -2.52
CA CYS A 69 9.25 -4.79 -3.60
C CYS A 69 9.50 -6.31 -3.59
N LEU A 70 10.76 -6.73 -3.49
CA LEU A 70 11.12 -8.14 -3.42
C LEU A 70 10.51 -8.84 -2.20
N LEU A 71 10.66 -8.26 -1.00
CA LEU A 71 10.12 -8.83 0.25
C LEU A 71 8.59 -8.93 0.21
N THR A 72 7.92 -7.94 -0.36
CA THR A 72 6.45 -7.94 -0.52
C THR A 72 5.99 -9.03 -1.49
N VAL A 73 6.71 -9.22 -2.61
CA VAL A 73 6.46 -10.32 -3.55
C VAL A 73 6.68 -11.67 -2.88
N VAL A 74 7.78 -11.83 -2.13
CA VAL A 74 8.06 -13.07 -1.39
C VAL A 74 6.94 -13.36 -0.41
N LEU A 75 6.50 -12.39 0.39
CA LEU A 75 5.38 -12.53 1.32
C LEU A 75 4.10 -12.97 0.59
N ALA A 76 3.75 -12.30 -0.51
CA ALA A 76 2.56 -12.63 -1.30
C ALA A 76 2.64 -14.06 -1.88
N VAL A 77 3.81 -14.48 -2.39
CA VAL A 77 4.03 -15.83 -2.91
C VAL A 77 3.94 -16.89 -1.81
N VAL A 78 4.45 -16.60 -0.61
CA VAL A 78 4.33 -17.50 0.55
C VAL A 78 2.86 -17.67 0.93
N ILE A 79 2.10 -16.58 1.02
CA ILE A 79 0.66 -16.63 1.30
C ILE A 79 -0.07 -17.45 0.23
N GLU A 80 0.19 -17.17 -1.05
CA GLU A 80 -0.40 -17.91 -2.16
C GLU A 80 -0.08 -19.41 -2.05
N ARG A 81 1.17 -19.79 -1.80
CA ARG A 81 1.56 -21.21 -1.73
C ARG A 81 0.99 -21.95 -0.53
N VAL A 82 0.94 -21.29 0.63
CA VAL A 82 0.58 -21.94 1.90
C VAL A 82 -0.92 -21.90 2.16
N ALA A 83 -1.59 -20.78 1.88
CA ALA A 83 -2.98 -20.58 2.22
C ALA A 83 -3.94 -20.82 1.04
N TYR A 84 -3.62 -20.28 -0.14
CA TYR A 84 -4.59 -20.20 -1.24
C TYR A 84 -4.48 -21.36 -2.23
N LYS A 85 -3.27 -21.69 -2.68
CA LYS A 85 -3.00 -22.76 -3.65
C LYS A 85 -3.55 -24.12 -3.21
N PRO A 86 -3.45 -24.55 -1.94
CA PRO A 86 -4.00 -25.83 -1.50
C PRO A 86 -5.53 -25.89 -1.54
N LEU A 87 -6.19 -24.72 -1.40
CA LEU A 87 -7.64 -24.60 -1.34
C LEU A 87 -8.28 -24.26 -2.68
N ARG A 88 -7.51 -24.22 -3.77
CA ARG A 88 -7.99 -23.78 -5.08
C ARG A 88 -9.09 -24.68 -5.67
N THR A 89 -9.10 -25.96 -5.32
CA THR A 89 -10.16 -26.91 -5.71
C THR A 89 -11.29 -27.01 -4.68
N ALA A 90 -11.15 -26.35 -3.54
CA ALA A 90 -12.15 -26.35 -2.47
C ALA A 90 -13.30 -25.38 -2.79
N PRO A 91 -14.44 -25.47 -2.08
CA PRO A 91 -15.52 -24.51 -2.20
C PRO A 91 -15.04 -23.08 -1.93
N ARG A 92 -15.59 -22.09 -2.66
CA ARG A 92 -15.15 -20.67 -2.57
C ARG A 92 -15.16 -20.12 -1.14
N MET A 93 -16.11 -20.57 -0.31
CA MET A 93 -16.20 -20.18 1.10
C MET A 93 -14.97 -20.60 1.90
N SER A 94 -14.36 -21.74 1.60
CA SER A 94 -13.14 -22.21 2.28
C SER A 94 -11.96 -21.29 2.01
N ILE A 95 -11.80 -20.83 0.76
CA ILE A 95 -10.75 -19.89 0.38
C ILE A 95 -10.96 -18.53 1.08
N MET A 96 -12.21 -18.06 1.16
CA MET A 96 -12.55 -16.83 1.87
C MET A 96 -12.17 -16.90 3.35
N ILE A 97 -12.51 -18.00 4.03
CA ILE A 97 -12.16 -18.22 5.44
C ILE A 97 -10.64 -18.24 5.63
N SER A 98 -9.91 -18.90 4.72
CA SER A 98 -8.45 -18.90 4.73
C SER A 98 -7.87 -17.49 4.57
N ALA A 99 -8.40 -16.69 3.65
CA ALA A 99 -7.98 -15.30 3.46
C ALA A 99 -8.20 -14.44 4.71
N ILE A 100 -9.33 -14.63 5.40
CA ILE A 100 -9.61 -13.97 6.69
C ILE A 100 -8.60 -14.43 7.76
N ALA A 101 -8.34 -15.75 7.84
CA ALA A 101 -7.40 -16.30 8.80
C ALA A 101 -5.97 -15.77 8.59
N VAL A 102 -5.52 -15.68 7.33
CA VAL A 102 -4.21 -15.08 6.98
C VAL A 102 -4.18 -13.61 7.37
N SER A 103 -5.24 -12.85 7.08
CA SER A 103 -5.33 -11.43 7.44
C SER A 103 -5.16 -11.23 8.94
N TYR A 104 -5.93 -11.95 9.76
CA TYR A 104 -5.78 -11.90 11.22
C TYR A 104 -4.40 -12.37 11.69
N LEU A 105 -3.84 -13.41 11.08
CA LEU A 105 -2.51 -13.90 11.43
C LEU A 105 -1.45 -12.81 11.21
N ILE A 106 -1.45 -12.17 10.03
CA ILE A 106 -0.47 -11.13 9.69
C ILE A 106 -0.66 -9.91 10.58
N GLN A 107 -1.91 -9.45 10.77
CA GLN A 107 -2.21 -8.29 11.60
C GLN A 107 -1.82 -8.50 13.06
N ASN A 108 -2.16 -9.65 13.66
CA ASN A 108 -1.82 -9.95 15.05
C ASN A 108 -0.32 -10.18 15.22
N LEU A 109 0.34 -10.87 14.28
CA LEU A 109 1.78 -11.07 14.32
C LEU A 109 2.53 -9.74 14.20
N ALA A 110 2.10 -8.85 13.30
CA ALA A 110 2.65 -7.51 13.17
C ALA A 110 2.43 -6.69 14.44
N THR A 111 1.26 -6.78 15.06
CA THR A 111 0.96 -6.09 16.33
C THR A 111 1.84 -6.62 17.46
N TYR A 112 2.06 -7.93 17.53
CA TYR A 112 2.92 -8.56 18.53
C TYR A 112 4.40 -8.15 18.34
N LEU A 113 4.89 -8.17 17.10
CA LEU A 113 6.29 -7.86 16.79
C LEU A 113 6.60 -6.35 16.81
N PHE A 114 5.68 -5.51 16.35
CA PHE A 114 5.93 -4.09 16.08
C PHE A 114 5.10 -3.12 16.94
N THR A 115 4.21 -3.65 17.78
CA THR A 115 3.22 -2.90 18.58
C THR A 115 2.10 -2.30 17.73
N ALA A 116 0.96 -1.98 18.35
CA ALA A 116 -0.17 -1.28 17.72
C ALA A 116 0.04 0.25 17.57
N LEU A 117 1.25 0.75 17.86
CA LEU A 117 1.55 2.18 17.80
C LEU A 117 1.78 2.60 16.34
N PRO A 118 1.15 3.69 15.87
CA PRO A 118 1.40 4.23 14.55
C PRO A 118 2.89 4.57 14.36
N ARG A 119 3.48 4.09 13.27
CA ARG A 119 4.84 4.44 12.88
C ARG A 119 4.81 5.35 11.65
N ALA A 120 5.57 6.44 11.71
CA ALA A 120 5.72 7.32 10.57
C ALA A 120 6.49 6.62 9.44
N TYR A 121 6.01 6.73 8.22
CA TYR A 121 6.70 6.22 7.04
C TYR A 121 7.98 7.04 6.82
N PRO A 122 9.12 6.40 6.52
CA PRO A 122 10.39 7.10 6.37
C PRO A 122 10.37 8.01 5.14
N GLU A 123 11.04 9.15 5.27
CA GLU A 123 10.97 10.20 4.26
C GLU A 123 11.93 9.90 3.10
N ILE A 124 11.42 9.94 1.88
CA ILE A 124 12.23 9.84 0.66
C ILE A 124 12.49 11.28 0.17
N PRO A 125 13.74 11.78 0.19
CA PRO A 125 14.05 13.19 -0.06
C PRO A 125 13.48 13.73 -1.37
N PHE A 126 13.51 12.92 -2.43
CA PHE A 126 12.96 13.26 -3.74
C PHE A 126 11.44 13.47 -3.70
N LEU A 127 10.71 12.58 -3.01
CA LEU A 127 9.25 12.61 -2.95
C LEU A 127 8.73 13.67 -1.95
N LYS A 128 9.48 13.96 -0.89
CA LYS A 128 9.10 14.98 0.10
C LYS A 128 9.28 16.40 -0.40
N LYS A 129 9.96 16.62 -1.53
CA LYS A 129 10.20 17.97 -2.07
C LYS A 129 8.88 18.76 -2.14
N ILE A 130 8.85 19.90 -1.46
CA ILE A 130 7.67 20.76 -1.41
C ILE A 130 7.69 21.66 -2.65
N LEU A 131 6.57 21.65 -3.38
CA LEU A 131 6.32 22.57 -4.48
C LEU A 131 5.45 23.72 -3.97
N HIS A 132 5.91 24.94 -4.23
CA HIS A 132 5.17 26.16 -3.93
C HIS A 132 4.48 26.63 -5.22
N ILE A 133 3.15 26.68 -5.21
CA ILE A 133 2.34 27.25 -6.28
C ILE A 133 1.62 28.47 -5.70
N GLY A 134 2.27 29.63 -5.79
CA GLY A 134 1.78 30.85 -5.14
C GLY A 134 1.68 30.70 -3.62
N SER A 135 0.48 30.86 -3.06
CA SER A 135 0.21 30.75 -1.62
C SER A 135 -0.09 29.32 -1.15
N ILE A 136 -0.02 28.34 -2.05
CA ILE A 136 -0.34 26.93 -1.81
C ILE A 136 0.96 26.13 -1.82
N SER A 137 1.13 25.20 -0.88
CA SER A 137 2.32 24.35 -0.81
C SER A 137 1.94 22.89 -0.63
N SER A 138 2.51 22.00 -1.45
CA SER A 138 2.28 20.57 -1.29
C SER A 138 3.50 19.74 -1.68
N SER A 139 3.57 18.52 -1.14
CA SER A 139 4.60 17.55 -1.50
C SER A 139 4.49 17.13 -2.96
N LEU A 140 5.62 16.74 -3.57
CA LEU A 140 5.64 16.20 -4.93
C LEU A 140 4.73 14.97 -5.08
N VAL A 141 4.60 14.16 -4.02
CA VAL A 141 3.68 13.00 -3.98
C VAL A 141 2.27 13.40 -4.39
N THR A 142 1.74 14.51 -3.87
CA THR A 142 0.38 14.98 -4.17
C THR A 142 0.07 15.12 -5.66
N PHE A 143 1.08 15.43 -6.47
CA PHE A 143 0.93 15.55 -7.92
C PHE A 143 1.23 14.25 -8.65
N ILE A 144 2.20 13.46 -8.16
CA ILE A 144 2.60 12.19 -8.78
C ILE A 144 1.51 11.12 -8.62
N THR A 145 0.92 10.96 -7.42
CA THR A 145 -0.03 9.87 -7.15
C THR A 145 -1.22 9.88 -8.12
N PRO A 146 -1.93 11.01 -8.31
CA PRO A 146 -3.06 11.08 -9.25
C PRO A 146 -2.65 10.78 -10.69
N VAL A 147 -1.51 11.31 -11.15
CA VAL A 147 -1.02 11.07 -12.51
C VAL A 147 -0.73 9.58 -12.71
N LEU A 148 -0.03 8.95 -11.76
CA LEU A 148 0.23 7.51 -11.80
C LEU A 148 -1.06 6.69 -11.78
N THR A 149 -2.04 7.06 -10.95
CA THR A 149 -3.33 6.34 -10.93
C THR A 149 -4.03 6.40 -12.28
N ILE A 150 -4.07 7.58 -12.91
CA ILE A 150 -4.75 7.75 -14.19
C ILE A 150 -4.04 6.93 -15.28
N LEU A 151 -2.69 6.96 -15.31
CA LEU A 151 -1.91 6.17 -16.25
C LEU A 151 -2.16 4.66 -16.09
N LEU A 152 -2.20 4.16 -14.84
CA LEU A 152 -2.45 2.75 -14.55
C LEU A 152 -3.89 2.30 -14.79
N VAL A 153 -4.85 3.22 -14.84
CA VAL A 153 -6.25 2.90 -15.15
C VAL A 153 -6.49 2.87 -16.66
N ILE A 154 -5.79 3.71 -17.41
CA ILE A 154 -5.95 3.81 -18.88
C ILE A 154 -5.12 2.75 -19.61
N GLY A 155 -3.93 2.40 -19.10
CA GLY A 155 -3.04 1.39 -19.67
C GLY A 155 -3.40 -0.01 -19.21
#